data_AF-A0A2U3LXK2-F1
#
_entry.id   AF-A0A2U3LXK2-F1
#
_cell.length_a   1.000
_cell.length_b   1.000
_cell.length_c   1.000
_cell.angle_alpha   90.00
_cell.angle_beta   90.00
_cell.angle_gamma   90.00
#
_symmetry.space_group_name_H-M   'P 1'
#
loop_
_entity.id
_entity.type
_entity.pdbx_description
1 polymer ?
#
loop_
_entity_poly.entity_id
_entity_poly.type
_entity_poly.pdbx_seq_one_letter_code
_entity_poly.pdbx_strand_id
1 'polypeptide(L)'
;MEYKRGKPKDDESDVLQLCAQAMCLEEMLLCVIPEAYLFYGETKRRLKILLDDELRERVKTVFKEMHELYDRRYTPKVKISKSCKACSLTELCMPRLCKNPSAIDYMKKRILQIEDDE
;
A
#
# COMPACT_ATOMS: atom_id res chain seq x y z
N MET A 1 5.96 -19.81 8.96
CA MET A 1 6.98 -18.80 9.30
C MET A 1 7.34 -18.06 8.03
N GLU A 2 7.38 -16.74 8.05
CA GLU A 2 7.72 -15.87 6.91
C GLU A 2 9.06 -15.19 7.18
N TYR A 3 9.95 -15.20 6.19
CA TYR A 3 11.30 -14.66 6.30
C TYR A 3 11.40 -13.32 5.57
N LYS A 4 11.81 -12.28 6.29
CA LYS A 4 12.05 -10.94 5.75
C LYS A 4 13.53 -10.60 5.88
N ARG A 5 14.13 -10.04 4.83
CA ARG A 5 15.56 -9.69 4.83
C ARG A 5 15.88 -8.55 5.82
N GLY A 6 15.04 -7.52 5.85
CA GLY A 6 15.28 -6.29 6.60
C GLY A 6 14.89 -6.37 8.08
N LYS A 7 14.48 -5.23 8.63
CA LYS A 7 13.92 -5.05 9.98
C LYS A 7 12.38 -4.90 9.93
N PRO A 8 11.67 -5.00 11.07
CA PRO A 8 10.24 -4.73 11.14
C PRO A 8 9.85 -3.39 10.53
N LYS A 9 8.73 -3.39 9.80
CA LYS A 9 8.11 -2.18 9.26
C LYS A 9 7.24 -1.50 10.32
N ASP A 10 7.03 -0.20 10.14
CA ASP A 10 6.12 0.58 11.00
C ASP A 10 4.64 0.34 10.66
N ASP A 11 4.36 -0.22 9.48
CA ASP A 11 3.02 -0.58 9.03
C ASP A 11 2.74 -2.09 9.15
N GLU A 12 1.49 -2.46 8.92
CA GLU A 12 1.00 -3.83 9.06
C GLU A 12 1.24 -4.70 7.82
N SER A 13 1.96 -4.21 6.79
CA SER A 13 2.03 -4.91 5.49
C SER A 13 2.60 -6.31 5.60
N ASP A 14 3.67 -6.50 6.39
CA ASP A 14 4.28 -7.83 6.59
C ASP A 14 3.38 -8.76 7.41
N VAL A 15 2.58 -8.21 8.33
CA VAL A 15 1.64 -8.97 9.17
C VAL A 15 0.43 -9.41 8.35
N LEU A 16 -0.16 -8.52 7.57
CA LEU A 16 -1.28 -8.82 6.67
C LEU A 16 -0.87 -9.82 5.58
N GLN A 17 0.34 -9.70 5.03
CA GLN A 17 0.87 -10.68 4.09
C GLN A 17 0.95 -12.08 4.74
N LEU A 18 1.51 -12.16 5.96
CA LEU A 18 1.63 -13.44 6.68
C LEU A 18 0.25 -14.05 7.00
N CYS A 19 -0.71 -13.23 7.42
CA CYS A 19 -2.07 -13.69 7.68
C CYS A 19 -2.74 -14.22 6.41
N ALA A 20 -2.64 -13.48 5.30
CA ALA A 20 -3.16 -13.94 4.01
C ALA A 20 -2.54 -15.28 3.57
N GLN A 21 -1.23 -15.47 3.73
CA GLN A 21 -0.56 -16.75 3.47
C GLN A 21 -1.13 -17.89 4.33
N ALA A 22 -1.35 -17.64 5.63
CA ALA A 22 -1.92 -18.62 6.54
C ALA A 22 -3.35 -19.00 6.15
N MET A 23 -4.19 -18.02 5.79
CA MET A 23 -5.56 -18.26 5.31
C MET A 23 -5.58 -19.17 4.07
N CYS A 24 -4.68 -18.95 3.10
CA CYS A 24 -4.55 -19.83 1.95
C CYS A 24 -4.19 -21.27 2.35
N LEU A 25 -3.25 -21.43 3.29
CA LEU A 25 -2.84 -22.76 3.77
C LEU A 25 -3.96 -23.48 4.52
N GLU A 26 -4.72 -22.77 5.34
CA GLU A 26 -5.88 -23.31 6.06
C GLU A 26 -6.94 -23.82 5.09
N GLU A 27 -7.23 -23.08 4.02
CA GLU A 27 -8.18 -23.52 2.98
C GLU A 27 -7.66 -24.74 2.23
N MET A 28 -6.39 -24.74 1.84
CA MET A 28 -5.76 -25.85 1.11
C MET A 28 -5.65 -27.14 1.94
N LEU A 29 -5.41 -27.01 3.25
CA LEU A 29 -5.06 -28.13 4.13
C LEU A 29 -6.17 -28.48 5.14
N LEU A 30 -7.30 -27.77 5.10
CA LEU A 30 -8.44 -27.93 6.00
C LEU A 30 -8.04 -27.93 7.48
N CYS A 31 -7.20 -26.96 7.87
CA CYS A 31 -6.67 -26.83 9.22
C CYS A 31 -6.88 -25.43 9.78
N VAL A 32 -6.52 -25.24 11.05
CA VAL A 32 -6.53 -23.93 11.73
C VAL A 32 -5.11 -23.59 12.16
N ILE A 33 -4.65 -22.40 11.82
CA ILE A 33 -3.34 -21.84 12.16
C ILE A 33 -3.58 -20.64 13.08
N PRO A 34 -3.50 -20.82 14.42
CA PRO A 34 -3.81 -19.76 15.38
C PRO A 34 -2.69 -18.71 15.50
N GLU A 35 -1.46 -19.07 15.13
CA GLU A 35 -0.30 -18.20 15.24
C GLU A 35 0.73 -18.49 14.16
N ALA A 36 1.50 -17.44 13.84
CA ALA A 36 2.60 -17.53 12.91
C ALA A 36 3.77 -16.64 13.36
N TYR A 37 4.87 -16.71 12.63
CA TYR A 37 6.09 -16.01 12.98
C TYR A 37 6.67 -15.27 11.78
N LEU A 38 7.04 -14.01 12.01
CA LEU A 38 7.92 -13.23 11.14
C LEU A 38 9.35 -13.36 11.65
N PHE A 39 10.30 -13.65 10.76
CA PHE A 39 11.73 -13.61 11.07
C PHE A 39 12.41 -12.53 10.24
N TYR A 40 13.05 -11.57 10.92
CA TYR A 40 13.75 -10.46 10.29
C TYR A 40 15.27 -10.70 10.29
N GLY A 41 15.88 -10.73 9.11
CA GLY A 41 17.27 -11.11 8.90
C GLY A 41 18.28 -10.16 9.53
N GLU A 42 18.00 -8.86 9.54
CA GLU A 42 18.88 -7.85 10.14
C GLU A 42 18.90 -7.95 11.67
N THR A 43 17.74 -8.12 12.30
CA THR A 43 17.63 -8.22 13.77
C THR A 43 17.84 -9.64 14.28
N LYS A 44 17.76 -10.64 13.40
CA LYS A 44 17.79 -12.09 13.69
C LYS A 44 16.79 -12.52 14.75
N ARG A 45 15.64 -11.85 14.82
CA ARG A 45 14.59 -12.13 15.81
C ARG A 45 13.33 -12.64 15.14
N ARG A 46 12.67 -13.59 15.82
CA ARG A 46 11.31 -14.03 15.51
C ARG A 46 10.33 -13.14 16.25
N LEU A 47 9.32 -12.66 15.56
CA LEU A 47 8.16 -11.99 16.11
C LEU A 47 6.97 -12.94 15.97
N LYS A 48 6.34 -13.29 17.10
CA LYS A 48 5.10 -14.07 17.12
C LYS A 48 3.94 -13.16 16.75
N ILE A 49 3.07 -13.65 15.88
CA ILE A 49 1.86 -12.99 15.42
C ILE A 49 0.69 -13.92 15.70
N LEU A 50 -0.33 -13.43 16.40
CA LEU A 50 -1.60 -14.13 16.55
C LEU A 50 -2.45 -13.87 15.30
N LEU A 51 -3.06 -14.91 14.77
CA LEU A 51 -3.90 -14.86 13.57
C LEU A 51 -5.36 -14.88 13.98
N ASP A 52 -5.78 -13.84 14.68
CA ASP A 52 -7.15 -13.66 15.18
C ASP A 52 -8.12 -13.23 14.07
N ASP A 53 -9.40 -13.19 14.43
CA ASP A 53 -10.48 -12.82 13.51
C ASP A 53 -10.37 -11.36 13.06
N GLU A 54 -9.88 -10.45 13.90
CA GLU A 54 -9.68 -9.05 13.53
C GLU A 54 -8.67 -8.93 12.38
N LEU A 55 -7.53 -9.62 12.49
CA LEU A 55 -6.51 -9.60 11.45
C LEU A 55 -7.01 -10.24 10.14
N ARG A 56 -7.80 -11.33 10.25
CA ARG A 56 -8.41 -12.00 9.09
C ARG A 56 -9.44 -11.11 8.40
N GLU A 57 -10.29 -10.43 9.15
CA GLU A 57 -11.24 -9.45 8.60
C GLU A 57 -10.52 -8.26 7.97
N ARG A 58 -9.38 -7.85 8.53
CA ARG A 58 -8.55 -6.79 7.93
C ARG A 58 -8.01 -7.22 6.57
N VAL A 59 -7.51 -8.46 6.44
CA VAL A 59 -7.10 -9.03 5.15
C VAL A 59 -8.26 -9.03 4.15
N LYS A 60 -9.42 -9.59 4.54
CA LYS A 60 -10.61 -9.63 3.66
C LYS A 60 -11.04 -8.24 3.19
N THR A 61 -11.04 -7.26 4.09
CA THR A 61 -11.42 -5.88 3.79
C THR A 61 -10.50 -5.25 2.75
N VAL A 62 -9.17 -5.38 2.92
CA VAL A 62 -8.18 -4.80 1.99
C VAL A 62 -8.27 -5.46 0.62
N PHE A 63 -8.44 -6.79 0.56
CA PHE A 63 -8.63 -7.50 -0.71
C PHE A 63 -9.93 -7.08 -1.41
N LYS A 64 -11.02 -6.95 -0.66
CA LYS A 64 -12.31 -6.48 -1.20
C LYS A 64 -12.16 -5.10 -1.82
N GLU A 65 -11.53 -4.14 -1.12
CA GLU A 65 -11.27 -2.79 -1.66
C GLU A 65 -10.44 -2.86 -2.95
N MET A 66 -9.38 -3.68 -2.97
CA MET A 66 -8.55 -3.87 -4.17
C MET A 66 -9.38 -4.38 -5.36
N HIS A 67 -10.23 -5.39 -5.16
CA HIS A 67 -11.10 -5.94 -6.21
C HIS A 67 -12.13 -4.90 -6.68
N GLU A 68 -12.76 -4.16 -5.76
CA GLU A 68 -13.72 -3.12 -6.11
C GLU A 68 -13.11 -1.98 -6.95
N LEU A 69 -11.84 -1.61 -6.68
CA LEU A 69 -11.10 -0.64 -7.47
C LEU A 69 -10.81 -1.16 -8.89
N TYR A 70 -10.43 -2.43 -8.99
CA TYR A 70 -10.17 -3.10 -10.26
C TYR A 70 -11.43 -3.19 -11.12
N ASP A 71 -12.54 -3.67 -10.54
CA ASP A 71 -13.81 -3.89 -11.25
C ASP A 71 -14.37 -2.59 -11.83
N ARG A 72 -14.29 -1.50 -11.06
CA ARG A 72 -14.74 -0.17 -11.53
C ARG A 72 -13.75 0.53 -12.46
N ARG A 73 -12.58 -0.08 -12.74
CA ARG A 73 -11.47 0.49 -13.53
C ARG A 73 -11.01 1.87 -13.04
N TYR A 74 -11.01 2.06 -11.73
CA TYR A 74 -10.63 3.32 -11.12
C TYR A 74 -9.26 3.18 -10.46
N THR A 75 -8.32 4.02 -10.87
CA THR A 75 -7.02 4.16 -10.19
C THR A 75 -7.08 5.37 -9.27
N PRO A 76 -7.03 5.19 -7.94
CA PRO A 76 -7.02 6.30 -7.00
C PRO A 76 -5.82 7.23 -7.18
N LYS A 77 -5.98 8.50 -6.81
CA LYS A 77 -4.85 9.43 -6.74
C LYS A 77 -3.86 8.97 -5.68
N VAL A 78 -2.60 8.82 -6.07
CA VAL A 78 -1.53 8.38 -5.19
C VAL A 78 -1.21 9.43 -4.12
N LYS A 79 -1.03 8.98 -2.87
CA LYS A 79 -0.42 9.80 -1.83
C LYS A 79 1.09 9.79 -2.02
N ILE A 80 1.65 10.91 -2.49
CA ILE A 80 3.08 11.02 -2.76
C ILE A 80 3.89 10.82 -1.47
N SER A 81 4.86 9.90 -1.51
CA SER A 81 5.77 9.64 -0.39
C SER A 81 7.20 9.39 -0.91
N LYS A 82 8.15 9.13 0.00
CA LYS A 82 9.53 8.75 -0.37
C LYS A 82 9.58 7.45 -1.19
N SER A 83 8.62 6.54 -1.00
CA SER A 83 8.57 5.25 -1.72
C SER A 83 8.31 5.42 -3.22
N CYS A 84 7.66 6.51 -3.63
CA CYS A 84 7.41 6.78 -5.05
C CYS A 84 8.70 6.84 -5.88
N LYS A 85 9.82 7.31 -5.29
CA LYS A 85 11.12 7.37 -5.98
C LYS A 85 11.71 5.98 -6.28
N ALA A 86 11.34 4.98 -5.50
CA ALA A 86 11.78 3.59 -5.65
C ALA A 86 10.69 2.70 -6.26
N CYS A 87 9.55 3.27 -6.66
CA CYS A 87 8.43 2.52 -7.19
C CYS A 87 8.69 2.15 -8.66
N SER A 88 8.57 0.86 -8.98
CA SER A 88 8.69 0.34 -10.36
C SER A 88 7.64 0.92 -11.32
N LEU A 89 6.55 1.47 -10.79
CA LEU A 89 5.46 2.06 -11.58
C LEU A 89 5.52 3.61 -11.66
N THR A 90 6.61 4.24 -11.20
CA THR A 90 6.70 5.71 -11.12
C THR A 90 6.45 6.41 -12.47
N GLU A 91 6.96 5.86 -13.57
CA GLU A 91 6.80 6.44 -14.91
C GLU A 91 5.39 6.27 -15.48
N LEU A 92 4.65 5.24 -15.03
CA LEU A 92 3.25 5.03 -15.43
C LEU A 92 2.29 5.86 -14.56
N CYS A 93 2.53 5.88 -13.25
CA CYS A 93 1.72 6.61 -12.29
C CYS A 93 1.89 8.13 -12.42
N MET A 94 3.10 8.58 -12.79
CA MET A 94 3.48 10.01 -12.89
C MET A 94 3.05 10.85 -11.68
N PRO A 95 3.45 10.46 -10.44
CA PRO A 95 2.95 11.07 -9.20
C PRO A 95 3.18 12.59 -9.12
N ARG A 96 4.20 13.11 -9.80
CA ARG A 96 4.51 14.56 -9.84
C ARG A 96 3.36 15.38 -10.44
N LEU A 97 2.61 14.82 -11.38
CA LEU A 97 1.49 15.49 -12.05
C LEU A 97 0.25 15.61 -11.15
N CYS A 98 0.14 14.80 -10.09
CA CYS A 98 -0.99 14.85 -9.17
C CYS A 98 -1.05 16.15 -8.34
N LYS A 99 0.01 16.96 -8.35
CA LYS A 99 0.10 18.26 -7.65
C LYS A 99 -0.04 19.47 -8.57
N ASN A 100 -0.30 19.27 -9.86
CA ASN A 100 -0.36 20.40 -10.78
C ASN A 100 -1.61 21.26 -10.49
N PRO A 101 -1.46 22.60 -10.38
CA PRO A 101 -2.59 23.50 -10.31
C PRO A 101 -3.45 23.36 -11.57
N SER A 102 -4.72 23.72 -11.46
CA SER A 102 -5.62 23.78 -12.61
C SER A 102 -4.97 24.61 -13.72
N ALA A 103 -4.96 24.08 -14.95
CA ALA A 103 -4.45 24.80 -16.11
C ALA A 103 -5.18 26.15 -16.26
N ILE A 104 -6.48 26.18 -15.94
CA ILE A 104 -7.30 27.40 -15.98
C ILE A 104 -6.80 28.42 -14.95
N ASP A 105 -6.53 28.00 -13.72
CA ASP A 105 -6.06 28.91 -12.66
C ASP A 105 -4.66 29.44 -12.97
N TYR A 106 -3.80 28.59 -13.54
CA TYR A 106 -2.48 29.01 -14.03
C TYR A 106 -2.60 30.08 -15.12
N MET A 107 -3.46 29.86 -16.13
CA MET A 107 -3.68 30.82 -17.22
C MET A 107 -4.23 32.15 -16.69
N LYS A 108 -5.25 32.12 -15.84
CA LYS A 108 -5.82 33.33 -15.23
C LYS A 108 -4.77 34.12 -14.46
N LYS A 109 -3.97 33.45 -13.62
CA LYS A 109 -2.90 34.10 -12.87
C LYS A 109 -1.87 34.76 -13.79
N ARG A 110 -1.51 34.11 -14.89
CA ARG A 110 -0.53 34.65 -15.85
C ARG A 110 -1.07 35.79 -16.68
N ILE A 111 -2.33 35.76 -17.09
CA ILE A 111 -2.98 36.85 -17.82
C ILE A 111 -3.12 38.08 -16.91
N LEU A 112 -3.59 37.90 -15.67
CA LEU A 112 -3.72 38.99 -14.70
C LEU A 112 -2.37 39.63 -14.34
N GLN A 113 -1.30 38.83 -14.24
CA GLN A 113 0.05 39.37 -14.03
C GLN A 113 0.56 40.24 -15.20
N ILE A 114 0.12 39.96 -16.42
CA ILE A 114 0.49 40.79 -17.59
C ILE A 114 -0.27 42.12 -17.56
N GLU A 115 -1.54 42.11 -17.12
CA GLU A 115 -2.38 43.31 -17.01
C GLU A 115 -1.94 44.24 -15.87
N ASP A 116 -1.34 43.71 -14.80
CA ASP A 116 -0.84 44.49 -13.66
C ASP A 116 0.57 45.11 -13.90
N ASP A 117 1.32 44.60 -14.89
CA ASP A 117 2.67 45.05 -15.25
C ASP A 117 2.68 46.08 -16.41
N GLU A 118 1.51 46.43 -16.98
CA GLU A 118 1.28 47.50 -17.98
C GLU A 118 0.78 48.81 -17.34
#